data_AF-A0A512AQW1-F1
#
_entry.id   AF-A0A512AQW1-F1
#
_cell.length_a   1.000
_cell.length_b   1.000
_cell.length_c   1.000
_cell.angle_alpha   90.00
_cell.angle_beta   90.00
_cell.angle_gamma   90.00
#
_symmetry.space_group_name_H-M   'P 1'
#
loop_
_entity.id
_entity.type
_entity.pdbx_description
1 polymer ?
#
loop_
_entity_poly.entity_id
_entity_poly.type
_entity_poly.pdbx_seq_one_letter_code
_entity_poly.pdbx_strand_id
1 'polypeptide(L)'
;MTGWRDLLPVPLAAPETPTLRGARVRVIMGCAVLAATVLFFGELRTLARPLAFPWLGATFTFVIVQGWLWLKAKNAADDAWLMQGREDQDAA
;
A
#
# COMPACT_ATOMS: atom_id res chain seq x y z
N MET A 1 -3.13 4.87 31.94
CA MET A 1 -3.80 5.73 30.94
C MET A 1 -4.12 4.84 29.76
N THR A 2 -5.37 4.41 29.64
CA THR A 2 -5.86 3.59 28.53
C THR A 2 -5.95 4.48 27.30
N GLY A 3 -5.03 4.30 26.35
CA GLY A 3 -5.08 5.01 25.09
C GLY A 3 -6.18 4.43 24.20
N TRP A 4 -6.69 5.19 23.23
CA TRP A 4 -7.62 4.68 22.20
C TRP A 4 -7.14 3.39 21.50
N ARG A 5 -5.82 3.10 21.57
CA ARG A 5 -5.18 1.88 21.07
C ARG A 5 -5.55 0.63 21.87
N ASP A 6 -5.88 0.76 23.15
CA ASP A 6 -6.26 -0.34 24.05
C ASP A 6 -7.74 -0.75 23.90
N LEU A 7 -8.54 0.03 23.16
CA LEU A 7 -9.96 -0.22 22.89
C LEU A 7 -10.21 -1.13 21.68
N LEU A 8 -9.17 -1.50 20.93
CA LEU A 8 -9.29 -2.46 19.83
C LEU A 8 -9.03 -3.88 20.37
N PRO A 9 -10.06 -4.74 20.51
CA PRO A 9 -9.91 -6.10 21.03
C PRO A 9 -9.18 -7.04 20.06
N VAL A 10 -8.77 -6.53 18.90
CA VAL A 10 -8.01 -7.27 17.89
C VAL A 10 -6.57 -6.79 18.00
N PRO A 11 -5.60 -7.71 18.11
CA PRO A 11 -4.20 -7.32 18.01
C PRO A 11 -4.01 -6.58 16.68
N LEU A 12 -3.73 -5.28 16.79
CA LEU A 12 -3.45 -4.42 15.66
C LEU A 12 -2.36 -5.11 14.82
N ALA A 13 -2.63 -5.23 13.51
CA ALA A 13 -1.75 -5.84 12.51
C ALA A 13 -0.27 -5.61 12.80
N ALA A 14 0.58 -6.59 12.44
CA ALA A 14 2.00 -6.64 12.76
C ALA A 14 2.66 -5.24 12.73
N PRO A 15 3.47 -4.87 13.74
CA PRO A 15 4.12 -3.56 13.80
C PRO A 15 4.77 -3.21 12.45
N GLU A 16 4.27 -2.14 11.83
CA GLU A 16 4.64 -1.84 10.45
C GLU A 16 6.10 -1.40 10.37
N THR A 17 6.91 -2.17 9.67
CA THR A 17 8.32 -1.83 9.47
C THR A 17 8.45 -0.54 8.64
N PRO A 18 9.53 0.25 8.82
CA PRO A 18 9.74 1.46 8.03
C PRO A 18 9.70 1.23 6.51
N THR A 19 10.12 0.05 6.06
CA THR A 19 10.11 -0.36 4.64
C THR A 19 8.70 -0.61 4.13
N LEU A 20 7.85 -1.31 4.90
CA LEU A 20 6.43 -1.53 4.59
C LEU A 20 5.65 -0.21 4.56
N ARG A 21 5.93 0.68 5.52
CA ARG A 21 5.32 2.02 5.56
C ARG A 21 5.69 2.84 4.32
N GLY A 22 6.96 2.83 3.92
CA GLY A 22 7.41 3.48 2.69
C GLY A 22 6.75 2.91 1.44
N ALA A 23 6.60 1.59 1.37
CA ALA A 23 5.88 0.92 0.28
C ALA A 23 4.40 1.32 0.22
N ARG A 24 3.71 1.38 1.37
CA ARG A 24 2.31 1.85 1.44
C ARG A 24 2.18 3.27 0.91
N VAL A 25 3.05 4.19 1.33
CA VAL A 25 3.02 5.58 0.87
C VAL A 25 3.23 5.65 -0.64
N ARG A 26 4.15 4.86 -1.22
CA ARG A 26 4.34 4.81 -2.68
C ARG A 26 3.07 4.36 -3.42
N VAL A 27 2.36 3.37 -2.90
CA VAL A 27 1.07 2.93 -3.47
C VAL A 27 0.03 4.04 -3.40
N ILE A 28 -0.13 4.68 -2.25
CA ILE A 28 -1.09 5.78 -2.05
C ILE A 28 -0.79 6.94 -3.01
N MET A 29 0.47 7.36 -3.07
CA MET A 29 0.90 8.44 -3.97
C MET A 29 0.72 8.04 -5.44
N GLY A 30 1.04 6.80 -5.81
CA GLY A 30 0.78 6.28 -7.14
C GLY A 30 -0.70 6.33 -7.52
N CYS A 31 -1.59 5.91 -6.62
CA CYS A 31 -3.04 6.00 -6.82
C CYS A 31 -3.51 7.45 -6.96
N ALA A 32 -2.97 8.38 -6.16
CA ALA A 32 -3.31 9.80 -6.26
C ALA A 32 -2.87 10.39 -7.61
N VAL A 33 -1.66 10.06 -8.08
CA VAL A 33 -1.15 10.49 -9.39
C VAL A 33 -1.98 9.88 -10.52
N LEU A 34 -2.35 8.61 -10.42
CA LEU A 34 -3.22 7.96 -11.40
C LEU A 34 -4.59 8.62 -11.45
N ALA A 35 -5.21 8.89 -10.30
CA ALA A 35 -6.50 9.56 -10.21
C ALA A 35 -6.44 10.97 -10.85
N ALA A 36 -5.40 11.76 -10.53
CA ALA A 36 -5.19 13.05 -11.16
C ALA A 36 -5.00 12.94 -12.68
N THR A 37 -4.21 11.96 -13.13
CA THR A 37 -3.98 11.71 -14.56
C THR A 37 -5.28 11.39 -15.29
N VAL A 38 -6.17 10.61 -14.68
CA VAL A 38 -7.49 10.27 -15.26
C VAL A 38 -8.43 11.48 -15.26
N LEU A 39 -8.51 12.22 -14.14
CA LEU A 39 -9.38 13.41 -14.02
C LEU A 39 -9.00 14.51 -15.02
N PHE A 40 -7.70 14.74 -15.20
CA PHE A 40 -7.17 15.78 -16.08
C PHE A 40 -6.64 15.24 -17.41
N PHE A 41 -7.07 14.05 -17.84
CA PHE A 41 -6.52 13.39 -19.03
C PHE A 41 -6.71 14.23 -20.31
N GLY A 42 -7.84 14.95 -20.41
CA GLY A 42 -8.11 15.87 -21.52
C GLY A 42 -7.04 16.96 -21.64
N GLU A 43 -6.76 17.67 -20.54
CA GLU A 43 -5.73 18.72 -20.47
C GLU A 43 -4.31 18.15 -20.62
N LEU A 44 -4.05 16.97 -20.06
CA LEU A 44 -2.78 16.29 -20.25
C LEU A 44 -2.54 15.95 -21.73
N ARG A 45 -3.59 15.54 -22.44
CA ARG A 45 -3.52 15.21 -23.86
C ARG A 45 -3.35 16.45 -24.74
N THR A 46 -3.89 17.61 -24.36
CA THR A 46 -3.66 18.86 -25.11
C THR A 46 -2.22 19.34 -24.95
N LEU A 47 -1.67 19.24 -23.73
CA LEU A 47 -0.30 19.68 -23.42
C LEU A 47 0.78 18.72 -23.94
N ALA A 48 0.57 17.42 -23.84
CA ALA A 48 1.58 16.39 -24.06
C ALA A 48 1.07 15.26 -24.99
N ARG A 49 0.55 15.64 -26.16
CA ARG A 49 -0.13 14.75 -27.14
C ARG A 49 0.49 13.35 -27.34
N PRO A 50 1.79 13.19 -27.66
CA PRO A 50 2.36 11.87 -27.89
C PRO A 50 2.62 11.08 -26.60
N LEU A 51 2.70 11.77 -25.46
CA LEU A 51 3.12 11.20 -24.18
C LEU A 51 1.96 10.86 -23.23
N ALA A 52 0.77 11.42 -23.45
CA ALA A 52 -0.37 11.23 -22.54
C ALA A 52 -0.75 9.75 -22.35
N PHE A 53 -0.81 8.97 -23.43
CA PHE A 53 -1.12 7.53 -23.35
C PHE A 53 0.02 6.71 -22.71
N PRO A 54 1.30 6.85 -23.13
CA PRO A 54 2.42 6.22 -22.44
C PRO A 54 2.48 6.56 -20.95
N TRP A 55 2.23 7.82 -20.58
CA TRP A 55 2.22 8.28 -19.19
C TRP A 55 1.13 7.61 -18.36
N LEU A 56 -0.10 7.56 -18.89
CA LEU A 56 -1.21 6.86 -18.24
C LEU A 56 -0.88 5.38 -18.04
N GLY A 57 -0.39 4.72 -19.09
CA GLY A 57 0.02 3.31 -19.04
C GLY A 57 1.12 3.05 -18.03
N ALA A 58 2.14 3.91 -17.99
CA ALA A 58 3.24 3.81 -17.03
C ALA A 58 2.76 3.99 -15.59
N THR A 59 1.92 4.99 -15.33
CA THR A 59 1.38 5.27 -13.99
C THR A 59 0.49 4.13 -13.51
N PHE A 60 -0.37 3.61 -14.39
CA PHE A 60 -1.22 2.45 -14.10
C PHE A 60 -0.39 1.20 -13.79
N THR A 61 0.60 0.90 -14.63
CA THR A 61 1.51 -0.23 -14.45
C THR A 61 2.27 -0.12 -13.13
N PHE A 62 2.77 1.07 -12.81
CA PHE A 62 3.45 1.34 -11.54
C PHE A 62 2.55 1.03 -10.35
N VAL A 63 1.30 1.51 -10.34
CA VAL A 63 0.34 1.27 -9.25
C VAL A 63 0.08 -0.22 -9.06
N ILE A 64 -0.13 -0.98 -10.15
CA ILE A 64 -0.36 -2.42 -10.08
C ILE A 64 0.85 -3.14 -9.49
N VAL A 65 2.04 -2.90 -10.06
CA VAL A 65 3.27 -3.59 -9.64
C VAL A 65 3.60 -3.24 -8.19
N GLN A 66 3.59 -1.95 -7.84
CA GLN A 66 3.91 -1.49 -6.50
C GLN A 66 2.86 -1.94 -5.47
N GLY A 67 1.59 -1.94 -5.84
CA GLY A 67 0.48 -2.45 -5.03
C GLY A 67 0.62 -3.94 -4.74
N TRP A 68 0.92 -4.74 -5.77
CA TRP A 68 1.14 -6.18 -5.63
C TRP A 68 2.34 -6.51 -4.74
N LEU A 69 3.47 -5.82 -4.95
CA LEU A 69 4.67 -6.01 -4.11
C LEU A 69 4.40 -5.64 -2.65
N TRP A 70 3.69 -4.54 -2.40
CA TRP A 70 3.31 -4.14 -1.05
C TRP A 70 2.37 -5.16 -0.40
N LEU A 71 1.35 -5.64 -1.12
CA LEU A 71 0.41 -6.65 -0.62
C LEU A 71 1.13 -7.95 -0.23
N LYS A 72 2.04 -8.45 -1.07
CA LYS A 72 2.84 -9.65 -0.75
C LYS A 72 3.68 -9.46 0.51
N ALA A 73 4.40 -8.34 0.61
CA ALA A 73 5.23 -8.04 1.76
C ALA A 73 4.38 -7.88 3.03
N LYS A 74 3.20 -7.27 2.90
CA LYS A 74 2.26 -7.12 4.01
C LYS A 74 1.73 -8.47 4.48
N ASN A 75 1.25 -9.32 3.58
CA ASN A 75 0.74 -10.65 3.95
C ASN A 75 1.82 -11.48 4.64
N ALA A 76 3.06 -11.45 4.16
CA ALA A 76 4.17 -12.17 4.80
C ALA A 76 4.45 -11.66 6.23
N ALA A 77 4.32 -10.35 6.48
CA ALA A 77 4.49 -9.77 7.80
C ALA A 77 3.32 -10.11 8.74
N ASP A 78 2.10 -10.10 8.21
CA ASP A 78 0.89 -10.47 8.95
C ASP A 78 0.91 -11.98 9.32
N ASP A 79 1.30 -12.85 8.38
CA ASP A 79 1.43 -14.30 8.62
C ASP A 79 2.50 -14.61 9.68
N ALA A 80 3.67 -13.95 9.62
CA ALA A 80 4.73 -14.14 10.61
C ALA A 80 4.27 -13.75 12.03
N TRP A 81 3.52 -12.64 12.14
CA TRP A 81 2.97 -12.17 13.40
C TRP A 81 1.91 -13.12 13.96
N LEU A 82 1.03 -13.66 13.10
CA LEU A 82 0.03 -14.65 13.50
C LEU A 82 0.65 -15.97 14.00
N MET A 83 1.74 -16.42 13.37
CA MET A 83 2.43 -17.64 13.77
C MET A 83 3.15 -17.48 15.12
N GLN A 84 3.77 -16.33 15.39
CA GLN A 84 4.36 -16.04 16.71
C GLN A 84 3.31 -16.10 17.83
N GLY A 85 2.14 -15.50 17.62
CA GLY A 85 1.06 -15.54 18.62
C GLY A 85 0.48 -16.94 18.88
N ARG A 86 0.71 -17.91 17.98
CA ARG A 86 0.30 -19.30 18.13
C ARG A 86 1.32 -20.12 18.92
N GLU A 87 2.61 -19.91 18.66
CA GLU A 87 3.71 -20.56 19.40
C GLU A 87 3.69 -20.18 20.89
N ASP A 88 3.40 -18.91 21.22
CA ASP A 88 3.30 -18.45 22.61
C ASP A 88 2.10 -19.05 23.37
N GLN A 89 1.03 -19.45 22.68
CA GLN A 89 -0.14 -20.10 23.28
C GLN A 89 0.07 -21.60 23.49
N ASP A 90 0.74 -22.27 22.56
CA ASP A 90 1.05 -23.71 22.66
C ASP A 90 2.16 -24.00 23.70
N ALA A 91 2.95 -22.98 24.07
CA ALA A 91 4.03 -23.07 25.06
C ALA A 91 3.63 -22.72 26.51
N ALA A 92 2.38 -22.28 26.74
CA ALA A 92 1.83 -21.88 28.03
C ALA A 92 0.89 -22.94 28.61
#